data_AF-A0A5N5EDA6-F1
#
_entry.id   AF-A0A5N5EDA6-F1
#
_cell.length_a   1.000
_cell.length_b   1.000
_cell.length_c   1.000
_cell.angle_alpha   90.00
_cell.angle_beta   90.00
_cell.angle_gamma   90.00
#
_symmetry.space_group_name_H-M   'P 1'
#
loop_
_entity.id
_entity.type
_entity.pdbx_description
1 polymer ?
#
loop_
_entity_poly.entity_id
_entity_poly.type
_entity_poly.pdbx_seq_one_letter_code
_entity_poly.pdbx_strand_id
1 'polypeptide(L)' 'MLYWLFKYVLIGPVLWLFGRPTIEGQHHIPKKGPVILAGNHRAVVDS' A
#
# COMPACT_ATOMS: atom_id res chain seq x y z
N MET A 1 12.63 4.39 15.35
CA MET A 1 12.01 5.71 15.53
C MET A 1 11.63 6.37 14.21
N LEU A 2 12.58 6.61 13.30
CA LEU A 2 12.37 7.38 12.07
C LEU A 2 11.33 6.79 11.09
N TYR A 3 11.33 5.46 10.90
CA TYR A 3 10.31 4.78 10.09
C TYR A 3 8.88 5.09 10.55
N TRP A 4 8.63 5.00 11.86
CA TRP A 4 7.31 5.24 12.43
C TRP A 4 6.87 6.69 12.26
N LEU A 5 7.80 7.64 12.41
CA LEU A 5 7.54 9.07 12.15
C LEU A 5 7.13 9.30 10.69
N PHE A 6 7.89 8.78 9.73
CA PHE A 6 7.55 8.96 8.32
C PHE A 6 6.30 8.20 7.89
N LYS A 7 6.11 6.97 8.38
CA LYS A 7 4.95 6.15 8.02
C LYS A 7 3.63 6.72 8.53
N TYR A 8 3.60 7.25 9.75
CA TYR A 8 2.33 7.60 10.39
C TYR A 8 2.12 9.11 10.62
N VAL A 9 3.17 9.92 10.62
CA VAL A 9 3.04 11.37 10.88
C VAL A 9 3.31 12.20 9.62
N LEU A 10 4.29 11.82 8.80
CA LEU A 10 4.71 12.62 7.64
C LEU A 10 4.19 12.04 6.31
N ILE A 11 4.91 11.07 5.74
CA ILE A 11 4.68 10.60 4.36
C ILE A 11 3.37 9.82 4.23
N GLY A 12 3.04 8.92 5.16
CA GLY A 12 1.83 8.10 5.03
C GLY A 12 0.52 8.90 4.97
N PRO A 13 0.25 9.83 5.90
CA PRO A 13 -0.93 10.68 5.83
C PRO A 13 -1.02 11.51 4.55
N VAL A 14 0.12 12.06 4.09
CA VAL A 14 0.19 12.82 2.84
C VAL A 14 -0.20 11.94 1.65
N LEU A 15 0.41 10.76 1.51
CA LEU A 15 0.07 9.81 0.44
C LEU A 15 -1.39 9.38 0.49
N TRP A 16 -1.95 9.17 1.68
CA TRP A 16 -3.35 8.78 1.83
C TRP A 16 -4.32 9.90 1.42
N LEU A 17 -4.02 11.15 1.79
CA LEU A 17 -4.85 12.31 1.48
C LEU A 17 -4.90 12.61 -0.02
N PHE A 18 -3.76 12.52 -0.71
CA PHE A 18 -3.65 12.81 -2.15
C PHE A 18 -3.98 11.60 -3.02
N GLY A 19 -3.58 10.39 -2.62
CA GLY A 19 -3.77 9.18 -3.42
C GLY A 19 -5.17 8.58 -3.28
N ARG A 20 -5.81 8.68 -2.10
CA ARG A 20 -7.13 8.13 -1.78
C ARG A 20 -7.38 6.74 -2.39
N PRO A 21 -6.49 5.77 -2.15
CA PRO A 21 -6.56 4.48 -2.81
C PRO A 21 -7.87 3.76 -2.44
N THR A 22 -8.53 3.19 -3.44
CA THR A 22 -9.65 2.26 -3.25
C THR A 22 -9.13 0.84 -3.31
N ILE A 23 -9.75 -0.06 -2.54
CA ILE A 23 -9.38 -1.48 -2.51
C ILE A 23 -10.66 -2.28 -2.76
N GLU A 24 -10.63 -3.09 -3.81
CA GLU A 24 -11.70 -4.03 -4.14
C GLU A 24 -11.16 -5.46 -4.03
N GLY A 25 -11.99 -6.40 -3.59
CA GLY A 25 -11.61 -7.82 -3.54
C GLY A 25 -10.57 -8.18 -2.47
N GLN A 26 -10.41 -7.40 -1.40
CA GLN A 26 -9.46 -7.68 -0.31
C GLN A 26 -9.60 -9.11 0.27
N HIS A 27 -10.81 -9.68 0.22
CA HIS A 27 -11.10 -11.03 0.69
C HIS A 27 -10.46 -12.15 -0.15
N HIS A 28 -9.97 -11.85 -1.36
CA HIS A 28 -9.21 -12.81 -2.18
C HIS A 28 -7.78 -13.06 -1.65
N ILE A 29 -7.25 -12.17 -0.78
CA ILE A 29 -5.91 -12.32 -0.23
C ILE A 29 -5.95 -13.36 0.92
N PRO A 30 -5.19 -14.46 0.82
CA PRO A 30 -5.17 -15.48 1.86
C PRO A 30 -4.60 -14.92 3.17
N LYS A 31 -5.25 -15.21 4.29
CA LYS A 31 -4.79 -14.77 5.62
C LYS A 31 -3.49 -15.46 6.08
N LYS A 32 -3.17 -16.62 5.49
CA LYS A 32 -2.02 -17.47 5.83
C LYS A 32 -1.54 -18.19 4.56
N GLY A 33 -0.23 -18.45 4.48
CA GLY A 33 0.40 -19.12 3.33
C GLY A 33 0.89 -18.13 2.26
N PRO A 34 1.64 -18.62 1.25
CA PRO A 34 2.20 -17.78 0.20
C PRO A 34 1.13 -17.33 -0.81
N VAL A 35 1.35 -16.16 -1.42
CA VAL A 35 0.53 -15.62 -2.51
C VAL A 35 1.44 -15.00 -3.57
N ILE A 36 1.05 -15.09 -4.84
CA ILE A 36 1.67 -14.35 -5.94
C ILE A 36 0.74 -13.19 -6.28
N LEU A 37 1.23 -11.95 -6.17
CA LEU A 37 0.52 -10.76 -6.61
C LEU A 37 1.00 -10.39 -8.02
N ALA A 38 0.08 -10.40 -8.99
CA ALA A 38 0.35 -9.99 -10.36
C ALA A 38 -0.28 -8.60 -10.60
N GLY A 39 0.55 -7.56 -10.47
CA GLY A 39 0.17 -6.16 -10.73
C GLY A 39 0.68 -5.66 -12.09
N ASN A 40 0.12 -4.55 -12.56
CA ASN A 40 0.74 -3.78 -13.64
C ASN A 40 1.87 -2.88 -13.07
N HIS A 41 2.64 -2.23 -13.93
CA HIS A 41 3.70 -1.31 -13.52
C HIS A 41 3.64 -0.02 -14.36
N ARG A 42 2.98 1.01 -13.82
CA ARG A 42 2.71 2.26 -14.54
C ARG A 42 3.40 3.46 -13.90
N ALA A 43 3.70 3.38 -12.61
CA ALA A 43 4.38 4.42 -11.87
C ALA A 43 5.46 3.82 -10.96
N VAL A 44 6.46 4.63 -10.64
CA VAL A 44 7.54 4.25 -9.70
C VAL A 44 6.97 3.83 -8.35
N VAL A 45 5.86 4.44 -7.93
CA VAL A 45 5.16 4.12 -6.68
C VAL A 45 4.52 2.73 -6.65
N ASP A 46 4.45 2.03 -7.79
CA ASP A 46 3.95 0.64 -7.85
C ASP A 46 5.01 -0.40 -7.43
N SER A 47 6.23 0.05 -7.07
CA SER A 47 7.35 -0.80 -6.60
C SER A 47 7.34 -0.97 -5.08
#